data_AF-A0A2T4NC13-F1
#
_entry.id   AF-A0A2T4NC13-F1
#
_cell.length_a   1.000
_cell.length_b   1.000
_cell.length_c   1.000
_cell.angle_alpha   90.00
_cell.angle_beta   90.00
_cell.angle_gamma   90.00
#
_symmetry.space_group_name_H-M   'P 1'
#
loop_
_entity.id
_entity.type
_entity.pdbx_description
1 polymer ?
#
loop_
_entity_poly.entity_id
_entity_poly.type
_entity_poly.pdbx_seq_one_letter_code
_entity_poly.pdbx_strand_id
1 'polypeptide(L)'
;MAGEPAEPPHPVFSAPKAQQPAKALEATLATDAFAFRQTTTFELGTGEAVLTSEGRMAPKAGHAVGTRSWTFNKRVSTAQREALLGPSPAPSPQPSELGVAVDGTDVLVRPGAAPYWIRHAPSDFTLDGNRNVESLAGTEVPFGGTLLELLSSGGRVTKSAPARTGRTYTIRTTAPAALVLFPKDLRDMLHRGTDEAAAPLPVDLVLRVDGEGRFTRASADLGALEARESGSLRSLKGIRVELTISQHGTSVPKLPSAARQILAQDAVREIDELEPGACFDPHTGTSASRLVVSRPCGTKHGARILAQPELTTTYPGADKARQQAEAACDRAVPDSPDAWRAESAERDTHWFTWPTDKWDWSEHGAARATCYTLTR
;
A
#
# COMPACT_ATOMS: atom_id res chain seq x y z
N MET A 1 10.43 53.58 33.15
CA MET A 1 10.19 52.97 31.83
C MET A 1 10.26 51.47 32.02
N ALA A 2 9.11 50.81 32.12
CA ALA A 2 9.06 49.34 32.16
C ALA A 2 9.28 48.85 30.73
N GLY A 3 10.37 48.11 30.50
CA GLY A 3 10.65 47.51 29.20
C GLY A 3 9.53 46.54 28.83
N GLU A 4 9.07 46.64 27.60
CA GLU A 4 8.12 45.71 27.00
C GLU A 4 8.67 44.28 27.16
N PRO A 5 7.89 43.31 27.71
CA PRO A 5 8.38 41.97 27.92
C PRO A 5 8.79 41.37 26.56
N ALA A 6 10.03 40.91 26.47
CA ALA A 6 10.54 40.27 25.26
C ALA A 6 9.63 39.10 24.88
N GLU A 7 9.18 39.08 23.63
CA GLU A 7 8.35 38.00 23.11
C GLU A 7 9.05 36.64 23.35
N PRO A 8 8.35 35.63 23.89
CA PRO A 8 8.96 34.35 24.18
C PRO A 8 9.55 33.75 22.89
N PRO A 9 10.72 33.11 22.95
CA PRO A 9 11.38 32.58 21.78
C PRO A 9 10.51 31.50 21.12
N HIS A 10 10.32 31.60 19.81
CA HIS A 10 9.53 30.63 19.05
C HIS A 10 10.13 29.20 19.20
N PRO A 11 9.35 28.18 19.60
CA PRO A 11 9.88 26.85 19.96
C PRO A 11 10.62 26.15 18.82
N VAL A 12 10.17 26.33 17.57
CA VAL A 12 10.85 25.80 16.37
C VAL A 12 11.98 26.71 15.89
N PHE A 13 11.70 27.98 15.60
CA PHE A 13 12.65 28.83 14.87
C PHE A 13 13.84 29.32 15.70
N SER A 14 13.72 29.30 17.03
CA SER A 14 14.82 29.61 17.96
C SER A 14 15.73 28.42 18.23
N ALA A 15 15.34 27.20 17.85
CA ALA A 15 16.20 26.02 17.96
C ALA A 15 17.39 26.08 16.97
N PRO A 16 18.51 25.38 17.23
CA PRO A 16 19.62 25.25 16.28
C PRO A 16 19.12 24.82 14.90
N LYS A 17 19.63 25.44 13.81
CA LYS A 17 19.15 25.21 12.43
C LYS A 17 19.00 23.73 12.05
N ALA A 18 19.94 22.89 12.49
CA ALA A 18 19.92 21.45 12.23
C ALA A 18 18.76 20.71 12.91
N GLN A 19 18.23 21.23 14.02
CA GLN A 19 17.15 20.65 14.80
C GLN A 19 15.77 21.17 14.41
N GLN A 20 15.69 22.29 13.69
CA GLN A 20 14.41 22.94 13.38
C GLN A 20 13.43 22.05 12.62
N PRO A 21 13.83 21.22 11.63
CA PRO A 21 12.88 20.31 10.99
C PRO A 21 12.28 19.26 11.93
N ALA A 22 13.08 18.70 12.85
CA ALA A 22 12.58 17.77 13.86
C ALA A 22 11.60 18.49 14.82
N LYS A 23 11.93 19.72 15.24
CA LYS A 23 11.01 20.56 16.03
C LYS A 23 9.73 20.91 15.28
N ALA A 24 9.79 21.10 13.97
CA ALA A 24 8.62 21.32 13.15
C ALA A 24 7.75 20.07 13.02
N LEU A 25 8.36 18.87 12.97
CA LEU A 25 7.65 17.60 13.05
C LEU A 25 6.93 17.48 14.38
N GLU A 26 7.65 17.64 15.50
CA GLU A 26 7.07 17.63 16.85
C GLU A 26 5.87 18.59 16.96
N ALA A 27 6.01 19.84 16.48
CA ALA A 27 4.93 20.83 16.50
C ALA A 27 3.73 20.42 15.63
N THR A 28 3.98 19.75 14.50
CA THR A 28 2.93 19.19 13.63
C THR A 28 2.17 18.06 14.33
N LEU A 29 2.90 17.14 14.96
CA LEU A 29 2.35 15.98 15.67
C LEU A 29 1.67 16.35 17.00
N ALA A 30 2.01 17.50 17.56
CA ALA A 30 1.35 18.06 18.74
C ALA A 30 -0.05 18.64 18.46
N THR A 31 -0.49 18.68 17.20
CA THR A 31 -1.87 19.05 16.85
C THR A 31 -2.83 17.89 17.11
N ASP A 32 -4.09 18.20 17.43
CA ASP A 32 -5.08 17.14 17.72
C ASP A 32 -5.45 16.36 16.46
N ALA A 33 -5.63 17.06 15.34
CA ALA A 33 -5.73 16.46 14.02
C ALA A 33 -5.33 17.44 12.91
N PHE A 34 -4.98 16.90 11.75
CA PHE A 34 -4.78 17.64 10.51
C PHE A 34 -5.24 16.83 9.30
N ALA A 35 -5.53 17.52 8.20
CA ALA A 35 -5.77 16.91 6.90
C ALA A 35 -4.45 16.82 6.12
N PHE A 36 -4.28 15.75 5.36
CA PHE A 36 -3.13 15.56 4.49
C PHE A 36 -3.57 15.14 3.08
N ARG A 37 -2.74 15.48 2.10
CA ARG A 37 -2.83 14.99 0.74
C ARG A 37 -1.43 14.81 0.17
N GLN A 38 -1.10 13.60 -0.21
CA GLN A 38 0.15 13.24 -0.87
C GLN A 38 -0.12 12.73 -2.28
N THR A 39 0.65 13.21 -3.24
CA THR A 39 0.69 12.70 -4.60
C THR A 39 2.07 12.09 -4.86
N THR A 40 2.12 10.84 -5.30
CA THR A 40 3.31 10.16 -5.77
C THR A 40 3.15 9.86 -7.26
N THR A 41 3.94 10.53 -8.09
CA THR A 41 3.93 10.39 -9.55
C THR A 41 5.08 9.49 -9.99
N PHE A 42 4.75 8.42 -10.70
CA PHE A 42 5.69 7.51 -11.36
C PHE A 42 5.74 7.86 -12.85
N GLU A 43 6.90 8.33 -13.30
CA GLU A 43 7.14 8.63 -14.72
C GLU A 43 7.59 7.35 -15.43
N LEU A 44 6.68 6.74 -16.19
CA LEU A 44 6.90 5.45 -16.85
C LEU A 44 7.09 5.67 -18.34
N GLY A 45 8.30 5.95 -18.83
CA GLY A 45 8.66 5.88 -20.26
C GLY A 45 7.78 6.66 -21.24
N THR A 46 6.62 6.09 -21.54
CA THR A 46 5.53 6.50 -22.45
C THR A 46 4.30 7.10 -21.74
N GLY A 47 4.20 7.08 -20.40
CA GLY A 47 3.07 7.56 -19.63
C GLY A 47 3.37 7.81 -18.14
N GLU A 48 2.34 8.09 -17.36
CA GLU A 48 2.44 8.40 -15.93
C GLU A 48 1.39 7.61 -15.15
N ALA A 49 1.78 7.17 -13.96
CA ALA A 49 0.88 6.64 -12.94
C ALA A 49 0.98 7.50 -11.68
N VAL A 50 -0.15 7.80 -11.07
CA VAL A 50 -0.23 8.72 -9.92
C VAL A 50 -0.95 8.03 -8.78
N LEU A 51 -0.27 7.83 -7.66
CA LEU A 51 -0.86 7.42 -6.40
C LEU A 51 -1.18 8.68 -5.58
N THR A 52 -2.47 8.90 -5.29
CA THR A 52 -2.89 9.93 -4.33
C THR A 52 -3.24 9.26 -3.01
N SER A 53 -2.65 9.71 -1.91
CA SER A 53 -3.03 9.35 -0.55
C SER A 53 -3.60 10.57 0.15
N GLU A 54 -4.82 10.52 0.65
CA GLU A 54 -5.42 11.69 1.31
C GLU A 54 -6.34 11.30 2.44
N GLY A 55 -6.49 12.19 3.42
CA GLY A 55 -7.29 11.91 4.59
C GLY A 55 -6.98 12.83 5.75
N ARG A 56 -7.19 12.31 6.95
CA ARG A 56 -6.96 13.01 8.21
C ARG A 56 -6.17 12.12 9.16
N MET A 57 -5.27 12.73 9.91
CA MET A 57 -4.51 12.07 10.98
C MET A 57 -4.81 12.78 12.30
N ALA A 58 -4.85 12.01 13.39
CA ALA A 58 -4.87 12.49 14.77
C ALA A 58 -3.72 11.81 15.52
N PRO A 59 -2.49 12.35 15.44
CA PRO A 59 -1.28 11.70 15.95
C PRO A 59 -1.35 11.37 17.44
N LYS A 60 -1.89 12.27 18.28
CA LYS A 60 -2.06 12.03 19.72
C LYS A 60 -2.95 10.84 20.05
N ALA A 61 -3.95 10.58 19.20
CA ALA A 61 -4.84 9.43 19.35
C ALA A 61 -4.26 8.16 18.69
N GLY A 62 -3.19 8.27 17.92
CA GLY A 62 -2.69 7.16 17.10
C GLY A 62 -3.66 6.78 15.96
N HIS A 63 -4.50 7.72 15.51
CA HIS A 63 -5.54 7.44 14.52
C HIS A 63 -5.27 8.09 13.17
N ALA A 64 -5.65 7.42 12.10
CA ALA A 64 -5.83 8.05 10.79
C ALA A 64 -6.99 7.41 10.03
N VAL A 65 -7.60 8.18 9.12
CA VAL A 65 -8.58 7.67 8.15
C VAL A 65 -8.36 8.41 6.83
N GLY A 66 -8.29 7.65 5.75
CA GLY A 66 -8.04 8.20 4.42
C GLY A 66 -8.25 7.18 3.31
N THR A 67 -7.81 7.56 2.13
CA THR A 67 -7.84 6.74 0.92
C THR A 67 -6.47 6.73 0.25
N ARG A 68 -6.22 5.66 -0.52
CA ARG A 68 -5.15 5.56 -1.50
C ARG A 68 -5.79 5.27 -2.85
N SER A 69 -5.57 6.13 -3.84
CA SER A 69 -6.18 6.02 -5.16
C SER A 69 -5.14 6.16 -6.27
N TRP A 70 -5.10 5.18 -7.17
CA TRP A 70 -4.29 5.20 -8.37
C TRP A 70 -5.04 5.80 -9.56
N THR A 71 -4.36 6.66 -10.29
CA THR A 71 -4.76 7.13 -11.61
C THR A 71 -3.70 6.74 -12.62
N PHE A 72 -4.10 6.14 -13.74
CA PHE A 72 -3.20 5.71 -14.80
C PHE A 72 -3.53 6.46 -16.09
N ASN A 73 -2.50 7.03 -16.73
CA ASN A 73 -2.65 7.49 -18.10
C ASN A 73 -3.01 6.30 -19.02
N LYS A 74 -3.74 6.57 -20.10
CA LYS A 74 -4.10 5.58 -21.15
C LYS A 74 -2.89 4.85 -21.76
N ARG A 75 -1.69 5.44 -21.70
CA ARG A 75 -0.45 4.85 -22.23
C ARG A 75 0.27 3.89 -21.27
N VAL A 76 -0.15 3.83 -20.00
CA VAL A 76 0.39 2.85 -19.03
C VAL A 76 -0.14 1.46 -19.36
N SER A 77 0.78 0.52 -19.60
CA SER A 77 0.44 -0.85 -20.00
C SER A 77 -0.22 -1.64 -18.88
N THR A 78 -0.94 -2.71 -19.22
CA THR A 78 -1.57 -3.60 -18.22
C THR A 78 -0.55 -4.16 -17.24
N ALA A 79 0.61 -4.65 -17.72
CA ALA A 79 1.68 -5.18 -16.87
C ALA A 79 2.26 -4.13 -15.91
N GLN A 80 2.33 -2.86 -16.31
CA GLN A 80 2.74 -1.77 -15.42
C GLN A 80 1.68 -1.47 -14.35
N ARG A 81 0.39 -1.51 -14.72
CA ARG A 81 -0.72 -1.33 -13.78
C ARG A 81 -0.74 -2.45 -12.75
N GLU A 82 -0.62 -3.69 -13.18
CA GLU A 82 -0.54 -4.87 -12.31
C GLU A 82 0.64 -4.79 -11.35
N ALA A 83 1.81 -4.37 -11.83
CA ALA A 83 2.97 -4.17 -10.96
C ALA A 83 2.71 -3.11 -9.87
N LEU A 84 2.05 -1.98 -10.21
CA LEU A 84 1.80 -0.89 -9.26
C LEU A 84 0.62 -1.14 -8.32
N LEU A 85 -0.42 -1.84 -8.77
CA LEU A 85 -1.57 -2.23 -7.96
C LEU A 85 -1.28 -3.48 -7.11
N GLY A 86 -0.26 -4.24 -7.50
CA GLY A 86 0.10 -5.51 -6.90
C GLY A 86 -0.77 -6.67 -7.40
N PRO A 87 -0.30 -7.91 -7.18
CA PRO A 87 -1.01 -9.10 -7.63
C PRO A 87 -2.35 -9.29 -6.90
N SER A 88 -3.24 -10.02 -7.58
CA SER A 88 -4.56 -10.39 -7.11
C SER A 88 -4.85 -11.83 -7.54
N PRO A 89 -5.55 -12.63 -6.73
CA PRO A 89 -6.10 -13.91 -7.15
C PRO A 89 -7.06 -13.77 -8.34
N ALA A 90 -7.76 -12.64 -8.45
CA ALA A 90 -8.64 -12.33 -9.58
C ALA A 90 -7.84 -12.07 -10.86
N PRO A 91 -8.42 -12.35 -12.05
CA PRO A 91 -7.84 -11.93 -13.34
C PRO A 91 -7.77 -10.41 -13.51
N SER A 92 -8.50 -9.64 -12.69
CA SER A 92 -8.34 -8.20 -12.60
C SER A 92 -7.30 -7.82 -11.53
N PRO A 93 -6.52 -6.75 -11.74
CA PRO A 93 -5.66 -6.18 -10.71
C PRO A 93 -6.44 -5.84 -9.44
N GLN A 94 -5.72 -5.58 -8.35
CA GLN A 94 -6.33 -4.98 -7.15
C GLN A 94 -7.09 -3.68 -7.52
N PRO A 95 -8.16 -3.33 -6.79
CA PRO A 95 -8.88 -2.10 -7.01
C PRO A 95 -7.94 -0.89 -6.97
N SER A 96 -8.14 0.06 -7.89
CA SER A 96 -7.32 1.28 -7.91
C SER A 96 -7.53 2.17 -6.69
N GLU A 97 -8.59 1.94 -5.91
CA GLU A 97 -8.89 2.67 -4.67
C GLU A 97 -8.88 1.73 -3.46
N LEU A 98 -8.28 2.20 -2.37
CA LEU A 98 -8.20 1.52 -1.10
C LEU A 98 -8.58 2.50 0.02
N GLY A 99 -9.61 2.18 0.80
CA GLY A 99 -9.87 2.86 2.06
C GLY A 99 -8.90 2.36 3.13
N VAL A 100 -8.34 3.27 3.92
CA VAL A 100 -7.39 2.96 5.00
C VAL A 100 -7.83 3.67 6.26
N ALA A 101 -7.86 2.95 7.38
CA ALA A 101 -7.95 3.52 8.71
C ALA A 101 -6.95 2.85 9.63
N VAL A 102 -6.39 3.62 10.55
CA VAL A 102 -5.45 3.15 11.57
C VAL A 102 -6.01 3.51 12.93
N ASP A 103 -6.06 2.52 13.81
CA ASP A 103 -6.57 2.60 15.18
C ASP A 103 -5.49 2.06 16.14
N GLY A 104 -4.59 2.94 16.55
CA GLY A 104 -3.40 2.55 17.30
C GLY A 104 -2.47 1.71 16.42
N THR A 105 -2.38 0.41 16.73
CA THR A 105 -1.56 -0.56 15.98
C THR A 105 -2.34 -1.35 14.94
N ASP A 106 -3.67 -1.26 14.98
CA ASP A 106 -4.51 -2.02 14.05
C ASP A 106 -4.71 -1.24 12.76
N VAL A 107 -4.70 -1.97 11.64
CA VAL A 107 -4.92 -1.41 10.32
C VAL A 107 -6.20 -1.97 9.73
N LEU A 108 -7.09 -1.06 9.34
CA LEU A 108 -8.34 -1.38 8.70
C LEU A 108 -8.25 -1.03 7.22
N VAL A 109 -8.58 -2.00 6.37
CA VAL A 109 -8.50 -1.87 4.92
C VAL A 109 -9.88 -2.08 4.31
N ARG A 110 -10.27 -1.21 3.37
CA ARG A 110 -11.48 -1.37 2.56
C ARG A 110 -11.09 -1.45 1.08
N PRO A 111 -11.09 -2.66 0.49
CA PRO A 111 -10.76 -2.85 -0.92
C PRO A 111 -11.84 -2.24 -1.82
N GLY A 112 -11.50 -1.22 -2.61
CA GLY A 112 -12.43 -0.53 -3.50
C GLY A 112 -13.75 -0.15 -2.83
N ALA A 113 -14.86 -0.56 -3.44
CA ALA A 113 -16.20 -0.25 -2.96
C ALA A 113 -16.78 -1.28 -1.96
N ALA A 114 -15.97 -2.20 -1.40
CA ALA A 114 -16.45 -3.25 -0.50
C ALA A 114 -17.35 -2.69 0.64
N PRO A 115 -18.44 -3.37 1.02
CA PRO A 115 -19.35 -2.88 2.07
C PRO A 115 -18.82 -3.07 3.49
N TYR A 116 -17.61 -3.62 3.64
CA TYR A 116 -16.96 -3.98 4.90
C TYR A 116 -15.53 -3.45 4.95
N TRP A 117 -14.95 -3.49 6.14
CA TRP A 117 -13.54 -3.22 6.42
C TRP A 117 -12.89 -4.49 6.96
N ILE A 118 -11.69 -4.79 6.51
CA ILE A 118 -10.89 -5.89 7.03
C ILE A 118 -9.97 -5.30 8.08
N ARG A 119 -10.07 -5.76 9.33
CA ARG A 119 -9.23 -5.32 10.44
C ARG A 119 -8.08 -6.30 10.61
N HIS A 120 -6.86 -5.79 10.47
CA HIS A 120 -5.62 -6.50 10.70
C HIS A 120 -5.00 -6.05 12.01
N ALA A 121 -4.80 -6.99 12.93
CA ALA A 121 -3.98 -6.79 14.11
C ALA A 121 -2.50 -7.05 13.77
N PRO A 122 -1.54 -6.59 14.59
CA PRO A 122 -0.12 -6.84 14.37
C PRO A 122 0.26 -8.32 14.19
N SER A 123 -0.45 -9.23 14.84
CA SER A 123 -0.26 -10.68 14.69
C SER A 123 -0.59 -11.21 13.30
N ASP A 124 -1.39 -10.48 12.51
CA ASP A 124 -1.85 -10.92 11.19
C ASP A 124 -0.80 -10.63 10.09
N PHE A 125 0.22 -9.81 10.38
CA PHE A 125 1.27 -9.43 9.41
C PHE A 125 2.33 -10.53 9.17
N THR A 126 2.16 -11.70 9.79
CA THR A 126 3.08 -12.83 9.60
C THR A 126 2.91 -13.51 8.24
N LEU A 127 1.72 -13.45 7.64
CA LEU A 127 1.48 -13.88 6.26
C LEU A 127 2.13 -12.88 5.29
N ASP A 128 2.97 -13.36 4.36
CA ASP A 128 3.80 -12.50 3.50
C ASP A 128 2.99 -11.46 2.71
N GLY A 129 1.73 -11.77 2.39
CA GLY A 129 0.79 -10.81 1.78
C GLY A 129 0.29 -9.69 2.72
N ASN A 130 0.13 -9.99 4.00
CA ASN A 130 -0.36 -9.02 5.00
C ASN A 130 0.73 -8.01 5.43
N ARG A 131 2.01 -8.26 5.14
CA ARG A 131 3.11 -7.30 5.40
C ARG A 131 2.96 -5.99 4.62
N ASN A 132 2.25 -6.00 3.50
CA ASN A 132 1.94 -4.77 2.77
C ASN A 132 0.90 -3.91 3.52
N VAL A 133 0.04 -4.51 4.34
CA VAL A 133 -0.90 -3.80 5.21
C VAL A 133 -0.18 -3.09 6.34
N GLU A 134 0.85 -3.72 6.91
CA GLU A 134 1.69 -3.11 7.96
C GLU A 134 2.22 -1.73 7.50
N SER A 135 2.65 -1.61 6.24
CA SER A 135 3.16 -0.35 5.67
C SER A 135 2.13 0.80 5.57
N LEU A 136 0.84 0.51 5.79
CA LEU A 136 -0.22 1.51 5.83
C LEU A 136 -0.32 2.19 7.20
N ALA A 137 0.18 1.56 8.26
CA ALA A 137 0.49 2.22 9.51
C ALA A 137 1.89 2.82 9.42
N GLY A 138 2.03 4.10 9.76
CA GLY A 138 3.35 4.72 9.82
C GLY A 138 4.03 4.44 11.16
N THR A 139 5.35 4.53 11.15
CA THR A 139 6.16 4.37 12.37
C THR A 139 6.22 5.66 13.18
N GLU A 140 6.03 6.80 12.51
CA GLU A 140 6.12 8.14 13.11
C GLU A 140 4.78 8.86 13.12
N VAL A 141 4.01 8.65 12.05
CA VAL A 141 2.65 9.17 11.92
C VAL A 141 1.65 8.03 11.76
N PRO A 142 0.39 8.19 12.21
CA PRO A 142 -0.55 7.08 12.13
C PRO A 142 -0.81 6.56 10.71
N PHE A 143 -0.61 7.38 9.66
CA PHE A 143 -0.80 6.96 8.27
C PHE A 143 0.55 6.82 7.55
N GLY A 144 0.88 5.58 7.15
CA GLY A 144 2.15 5.20 6.58
C GLY A 144 2.36 5.58 5.11
N GLY A 145 3.60 5.47 4.67
CA GLY A 145 4.03 5.78 3.29
C GLY A 145 3.97 7.26 2.92
N THR A 146 4.00 8.16 3.91
CA THR A 146 4.01 9.61 3.68
C THR A 146 5.40 10.22 3.84
N LEU A 147 5.66 11.37 3.22
CA LEU A 147 6.93 12.10 3.37
C LEU A 147 7.25 12.47 4.82
N LEU A 148 6.29 12.39 5.75
CA LEU A 148 6.54 12.57 7.17
C LEU A 148 7.40 11.45 7.76
N GLU A 149 7.30 10.23 7.25
CA GLU A 149 8.13 9.09 7.66
C GLU A 149 9.61 9.31 7.30
N LEU A 150 9.87 9.97 6.16
CA LEU A 150 11.23 10.25 5.72
C LEU A 150 11.91 11.29 6.63
N LEU A 151 11.14 12.14 7.31
CA LEU A 151 11.68 13.18 8.18
C LEU A 151 12.28 12.65 9.48
N SER A 152 11.78 11.52 9.98
CA SER A 152 12.34 10.89 11.18
C SER A 152 13.60 10.08 10.90
N SER A 153 13.77 9.60 9.66
CA SER A 153 14.91 8.76 9.24
C SER A 153 16.28 9.45 9.35
N GLY A 154 16.30 10.73 9.71
CA GLY A 154 17.50 11.55 9.77
C GLY A 154 17.86 12.15 8.42
N GLY A 155 18.52 13.31 8.46
CA GLY A 155 18.93 14.01 7.26
C GLY A 155 19.69 15.28 7.61
N ARG A 156 20.49 15.78 6.67
CA ARG A 156 21.26 17.01 6.88
C ARG A 156 20.54 18.20 6.27
N VAL A 157 20.28 19.23 7.08
CA VAL A 157 19.81 20.52 6.55
C VAL A 157 20.92 21.14 5.70
N THR A 158 20.69 21.25 4.39
CA THR A 158 21.65 21.85 3.44
C THR A 158 21.31 23.30 3.13
N LYS A 159 20.03 23.66 3.18
CA LYS A 159 19.55 25.03 2.99
C LYS A 159 18.42 25.33 3.96
N SER A 160 18.35 26.59 4.39
CA SER A 160 17.29 27.12 5.25
C SER A 160 17.07 28.58 4.87
N ALA A 161 15.86 28.91 4.43
CA ALA A 161 15.51 30.26 4.00
C ALA A 161 14.19 30.72 4.64
N PRO A 162 14.08 31.98 5.11
CA PRO A 162 12.81 32.52 5.56
C PRO A 162 11.78 32.51 4.42
N ALA A 163 10.52 32.28 4.78
CA ALA A 163 9.37 32.41 3.89
C ALA A 163 8.41 33.48 4.45
N ARG A 164 7.47 33.98 3.62
CA ARG A 164 6.55 35.07 3.99
C ARG A 164 5.86 34.87 5.35
N THR A 165 5.53 33.64 5.70
CA THR A 165 4.82 33.27 6.92
C THR A 165 5.46 32.04 7.56
N GLY A 166 6.79 31.93 7.57
CA GLY A 166 7.48 30.77 8.16
C GLY A 166 8.87 30.52 7.56
N ARG A 167 9.19 29.26 7.24
CA ARG A 167 10.52 28.87 6.75
C ARG A 167 10.46 27.74 5.75
N THR A 168 11.42 27.73 4.82
CA THR A 168 11.68 26.64 3.89
C THR A 168 13.00 25.97 4.22
N TYR A 169 13.02 24.65 4.23
CA TYR A 169 14.22 23.84 4.44
C TYR A 169 14.49 22.94 3.24
N THR A 170 15.75 22.69 2.95
CA THR A 170 16.18 21.57 2.12
C THR A 170 16.94 20.61 3.01
N ILE A 171 16.45 19.37 3.10
CA ILE A 171 17.07 18.27 3.83
C ILE A 171 17.61 17.28 2.84
N ARG A 172 18.87 16.89 2.99
CA ARG A 172 19.47 15.81 2.23
C ARG A 172 19.38 14.50 3.02
N THR A 173 18.72 13.50 2.43
CA THR A 173 18.63 12.11 2.91
C THR A 173 19.17 11.17 1.82
N THR A 174 18.86 9.88 1.90
CA THR A 174 19.38 8.83 1.02
C THR A 174 18.26 8.07 0.33
N ALA A 175 18.54 7.52 -0.85
CA ALA A 175 17.60 6.68 -1.59
C ALA A 175 17.08 5.47 -0.76
N PRO A 176 17.90 4.73 0.01
CA PRO A 176 17.40 3.68 0.90
C PRO A 176 16.39 4.17 1.93
N ALA A 177 16.58 5.37 2.51
CA ALA A 177 15.61 5.93 3.45
C ALA A 177 14.26 6.24 2.76
N ALA A 178 14.29 6.71 1.50
CA ALA A 178 13.09 6.99 0.73
C ALA A 178 12.27 5.73 0.38
N LEU A 179 12.87 4.54 0.42
CA LEU A 179 12.13 3.29 0.18
C LEU A 179 11.03 3.05 1.21
N VAL A 180 11.13 3.61 2.42
CA VAL A 180 10.08 3.50 3.47
C VAL A 180 8.71 4.02 3.02
N LEU A 181 8.67 4.84 1.97
CA LEU A 181 7.43 5.39 1.41
C LEU A 181 6.59 4.34 0.67
N PHE A 182 7.19 3.20 0.31
CA PHE A 182 6.55 2.20 -0.55
C PHE A 182 6.27 0.90 0.20
N PRO A 183 5.17 0.20 -0.16
CA PRO A 183 4.91 -1.16 0.33
C PRO A 183 6.03 -2.13 -0.11
N LYS A 184 6.14 -3.28 0.55
CA LYS A 184 7.25 -4.22 0.38
C LYS A 184 7.39 -4.71 -1.07
N ASP A 185 6.28 -5.08 -1.69
CA ASP A 185 6.23 -5.49 -3.10
C ASP A 185 6.83 -4.44 -4.06
N LEU A 186 6.49 -3.17 -3.87
CA LEU A 186 7.03 -2.09 -4.69
C LEU A 186 8.49 -1.80 -4.31
N ARG A 187 8.88 -1.88 -3.04
CA ARG A 187 10.28 -1.81 -2.61
C ARG A 187 11.12 -2.91 -3.25
N ASP A 188 10.59 -4.13 -3.35
CA ASP A 188 11.31 -5.27 -3.93
C ASP A 188 11.53 -5.07 -5.44
N MET A 189 10.69 -4.28 -6.12
CA MET A 189 10.88 -3.88 -7.54
C MET A 189 11.80 -2.67 -7.74
N LEU A 190 12.04 -1.88 -6.70
CA LEU A 190 12.88 -0.68 -6.74
C LEU A 190 14.26 -0.97 -6.14
N HIS A 191 15.30 -0.27 -6.61
CA HIS A 191 16.61 -0.31 -6.00
C HIS A 191 17.29 1.06 -6.02
N ARG A 192 18.36 1.17 -5.22
CA ARG A 192 19.36 2.24 -5.36
C ARG A 192 20.18 1.93 -6.61
N GLY A 193 20.36 2.87 -7.54
CA GLY A 193 21.07 2.63 -8.81
C GLY A 193 22.38 1.84 -8.69
N THR A 194 22.77 1.19 -9.79
CA THR A 194 23.59 -0.04 -10.00
C THR A 194 24.93 -0.25 -9.26
N ASP A 195 25.15 0.23 -8.03
CA ASP A 195 26.41 -0.02 -7.33
C ASP A 195 26.20 -0.24 -5.82
N GLU A 196 26.05 -1.50 -5.40
CA GLU A 196 25.86 -1.88 -3.99
C GLU A 196 27.06 -1.53 -3.10
N ALA A 197 28.23 -1.28 -3.71
CA ALA A 197 29.45 -0.84 -3.06
C ALA A 197 29.60 0.69 -2.97
N ALA A 198 28.75 1.48 -3.64
CA ALA A 198 28.81 2.94 -3.64
C ALA A 198 28.06 3.56 -2.44
N ALA A 199 28.46 4.78 -2.08
CA ALA A 199 27.74 5.58 -1.09
C ALA A 199 26.26 5.77 -1.53
N PRO A 200 25.29 5.73 -0.59
CA PRO A 200 23.88 5.88 -0.94
C PRO A 200 23.61 7.18 -1.71
N LEU A 201 22.88 7.07 -2.83
CA LEU A 201 22.52 8.23 -3.64
C LEU A 201 21.71 9.24 -2.82
N PRO A 202 22.04 10.54 -2.89
CA PRO A 202 21.36 11.57 -2.11
C PRO A 202 19.97 11.85 -2.68
N VAL A 203 19.02 12.11 -1.79
CA VAL A 203 17.68 12.60 -2.10
C VAL A 203 17.49 13.94 -1.38
N ASP A 204 17.09 14.98 -2.11
CA ASP A 204 16.80 16.29 -1.54
C ASP A 204 15.28 16.42 -1.28
N LEU A 205 14.92 16.60 -0.02
CA LEU A 205 13.58 16.84 0.48
C LEU A 205 13.41 18.33 0.78
N VAL A 206 12.42 18.97 0.14
CA VAL A 206 12.10 20.38 0.37
C VAL A 206 10.88 20.48 1.27
N LEU A 207 10.99 21.24 2.35
CA LEU A 207 9.95 21.38 3.38
C LEU A 207 9.54 22.82 3.54
N ARG A 208 8.26 23.04 3.77
CA ARG A 208 7.70 24.34 4.13
C ARG A 208 6.97 24.26 5.46
N VAL A 209 7.32 25.19 6.33
CA VAL A 209 6.80 25.35 7.68
C VAL A 209 6.08 26.70 7.80
N ASP A 210 4.93 26.72 8.48
CA ASP A 210 4.13 27.94 8.74
C ASP A 210 4.69 28.78 9.91
N GLY A 211 3.99 29.87 10.26
CA GLY A 211 4.44 30.81 11.29
C GLY A 211 4.35 30.25 12.71
N GLU A 212 3.62 29.15 12.89
CA GLU A 212 3.50 28.42 14.15
C GLU A 212 4.53 27.28 14.25
N GLY A 213 5.37 27.12 13.21
CA GLY A 213 6.37 26.07 13.19
C GLY A 213 5.85 24.70 12.73
N ARG A 214 4.67 24.61 12.11
CA ARG A 214 4.10 23.34 11.63
C ARG A 214 4.33 23.13 10.15
N PHE A 215 4.42 21.87 9.72
CA PHE A 215 4.52 21.54 8.30
C PHE A 215 3.23 21.89 7.55
N THR A 216 3.43 22.40 6.34
CA THR A 216 2.34 22.70 5.39
C THR A 216 2.58 22.08 4.02
N ARG A 217 3.84 21.87 3.64
CA ARG A 217 4.20 21.19 2.39
C ARG A 217 5.52 20.46 2.53
N ALA A 218 5.63 19.31 1.87
CA ALA A 218 6.88 18.62 1.63
C ALA A 218 6.93 18.14 0.18
N SER A 219 8.12 18.07 -0.41
CA SER A 219 8.30 17.49 -1.75
C SER A 219 9.66 16.85 -1.89
N ALA A 220 9.73 15.71 -2.56
CA ALA A 220 10.97 15.02 -2.88
C ALA A 220 10.98 14.55 -4.33
N ASP A 221 12.14 14.67 -4.98
CA ASP A 221 12.43 13.96 -6.22
C ASP A 221 13.25 12.72 -5.87
N LEU A 222 12.67 11.55 -6.15
CA LEU A 222 13.25 10.26 -5.85
C LEU A 222 13.83 9.61 -7.12
N GLY A 223 14.25 10.39 -8.11
CA GLY A 223 14.90 9.89 -9.34
C GLY A 223 16.17 9.07 -9.11
N ALA A 224 16.72 9.06 -7.89
CA ALA A 224 17.78 8.15 -7.47
C ALA A 224 17.31 6.70 -7.25
N LEU A 225 15.99 6.46 -7.20
CA LEU A 225 15.38 5.14 -7.17
C LEU A 225 15.14 4.67 -8.61
N GLU A 226 15.68 3.51 -8.93
CA GLU A 226 15.55 2.87 -10.23
C GLU A 226 14.69 1.61 -10.10
N ALA A 227 14.04 1.21 -11.19
CA ALA A 227 13.38 -0.08 -11.26
C ALA A 227 14.39 -1.17 -11.61
N ARG A 228 14.26 -2.35 -11.03
CA ARG A 228 15.11 -3.51 -11.38
C ARG A 228 14.97 -3.85 -12.87
N GLU A 229 16.09 -4.20 -13.50
CA GLU A 229 16.21 -4.37 -14.96
C GLU A 229 15.20 -5.37 -15.56
N SER A 230 14.85 -6.43 -14.82
CA SER A 230 13.97 -7.51 -15.29
C SER A 230 12.47 -7.31 -15.00
N GLY A 231 12.05 -6.13 -14.54
CA GLY A 231 10.66 -5.89 -14.11
C GLY A 231 9.74 -5.21 -15.13
N SER A 232 8.42 -5.30 -14.89
CA SER A 232 7.39 -4.54 -15.63
C SER A 232 7.56 -3.02 -15.51
N LEU A 233 8.31 -2.55 -14.51
CA LEU A 233 8.62 -1.14 -14.26
C LEU A 233 9.95 -0.68 -14.87
N ARG A 234 10.64 -1.48 -15.70
CA ARG A 234 11.93 -1.12 -16.34
C ARG A 234 11.97 0.22 -17.08
N SER A 235 10.81 0.77 -17.43
CA SER A 235 10.68 2.07 -18.09
C SER A 235 10.54 3.24 -17.11
N LEU A 236 10.65 2.99 -15.79
CA LEU A 236 10.59 4.03 -14.77
C LEU A 236 11.76 5.00 -14.97
N LYS A 237 11.43 6.29 -15.12
CA LYS A 237 12.37 7.39 -15.33
C LYS A 237 12.56 8.24 -14.08
N GLY A 238 11.58 8.22 -13.18
CA GLY A 238 11.63 9.00 -11.96
C GLY A 238 10.36 8.84 -11.13
N ILE A 239 10.48 9.19 -9.86
CA ILE A 239 9.37 9.23 -8.92
C ILE A 239 9.39 10.60 -8.24
N ARG A 240 8.27 11.33 -8.29
CA ARG A 240 8.12 12.61 -7.58
C ARG A 240 7.03 12.50 -6.54
N VAL A 241 7.30 13.02 -5.35
CA VAL A 241 6.36 13.00 -4.23
C VAL A 241 6.09 14.42 -3.76
N GLU A 242 4.83 14.76 -3.60
CA GLU A 242 4.39 16.03 -3.02
C GLU A 242 3.35 15.78 -1.93
N LEU A 243 3.58 16.32 -0.73
CA LEU A 243 2.68 16.26 0.41
C LEU A 243 2.24 17.68 0.78
N THR A 244 0.94 17.86 1.01
CA THR A 244 0.36 19.06 1.60
C THR A 244 -0.33 18.70 2.92
N ILE A 245 -0.16 19.55 3.93
CA ILE A 245 -0.80 19.42 5.24
C ILE A 245 -1.59 20.69 5.50
N SER A 246 -2.82 20.54 5.98
CA SER A 246 -3.75 21.63 6.21
C SER A 246 -4.70 21.31 7.37
N GLN A 247 -5.58 22.26 7.73
CA GLN A 247 -6.62 22.06 8.73
C GLN A 247 -6.10 21.56 10.10
N HIS A 248 -4.98 22.12 10.55
CA HIS A 248 -4.42 21.85 11.87
C HIS A 248 -5.42 22.17 12.98
N GLY A 249 -5.49 21.33 14.02
CA GLY A 249 -6.36 21.53 15.19
C GLY A 249 -7.85 21.27 14.93
N THR A 250 -8.18 20.50 13.89
CA THR A 250 -9.58 20.14 13.59
C THR A 250 -10.01 18.85 14.28
N SER A 251 -11.25 18.39 14.07
CA SER A 251 -11.77 17.20 14.75
C SER A 251 -11.04 15.91 14.35
N VAL A 252 -10.85 15.02 15.32
CA VAL A 252 -10.30 13.66 15.12
C VAL A 252 -11.12 12.92 14.05
N PRO A 253 -10.48 12.20 13.11
CA PRO A 253 -11.20 11.41 12.12
C PRO A 253 -12.06 10.32 12.78
N LYS A 254 -13.25 10.11 12.25
CA LYS A 254 -14.14 9.05 12.71
C LYS A 254 -13.70 7.71 12.12
N LEU A 255 -13.34 6.76 12.98
CA LEU A 255 -13.01 5.40 12.58
C LEU A 255 -14.23 4.66 11.99
N PRO A 256 -14.00 3.67 11.10
CA PRO A 256 -15.06 2.79 10.63
C PRO A 256 -15.78 2.09 11.79
N SER A 257 -17.10 1.95 11.69
CA SER A 257 -17.91 1.28 12.73
C SER A 257 -17.55 -0.21 12.85
N ALA A 258 -17.40 -0.72 14.07
CA ALA A 258 -17.12 -2.14 14.34
C ALA A 258 -18.10 -3.11 13.66
N ALA A 259 -19.38 -2.75 13.54
CA ALA A 259 -20.40 -3.57 12.85
C ALA A 259 -20.15 -3.80 11.34
N ARG A 260 -19.23 -3.03 10.73
CA ARG A 260 -18.82 -3.20 9.33
C ARG A 260 -17.43 -3.83 9.21
N GLN A 261 -16.82 -4.23 10.33
CA GLN A 261 -15.48 -4.79 10.34
C GLN A 261 -15.56 -6.32 10.36
N ILE A 262 -14.69 -6.96 9.60
CA ILE A 262 -14.38 -8.39 9.70
C ILE A 262 -12.93 -8.52 10.13
N LEU A 263 -12.61 -9.51 10.98
CA LEU A 263 -11.26 -9.73 11.44
C LEU A 263 -10.47 -10.49 10.38
N ALA A 264 -9.24 -10.03 10.08
CA ALA A 264 -8.38 -10.67 9.09
C ALA A 264 -8.06 -12.12 9.48
N GLN A 265 -7.71 -12.36 10.75
CA GLN A 265 -7.50 -13.70 11.30
C GLN A 265 -8.67 -14.69 11.08
N ASP A 266 -9.90 -14.20 10.88
CA ASP A 266 -11.08 -15.06 10.72
C ASP A 266 -11.49 -15.22 9.25
N ALA A 267 -11.24 -14.20 8.42
CA ALA A 267 -11.76 -14.13 7.06
C ALA A 267 -10.69 -14.15 5.97
N VAL A 268 -9.48 -13.66 6.22
CA VAL A 268 -8.40 -13.66 5.22
C VAL A 268 -7.72 -15.02 5.23
N ARG A 269 -7.72 -15.70 4.08
CA ARG A 269 -7.22 -17.06 3.91
C ARG A 269 -6.46 -17.17 2.61
N GLU A 270 -5.61 -18.18 2.49
CA GLU A 270 -5.13 -18.57 1.17
C GLU A 270 -6.27 -19.22 0.38
N ILE A 271 -6.34 -18.92 -0.92
CA ILE A 271 -7.44 -19.38 -1.78
C ILE A 271 -7.49 -20.91 -1.87
N ASP A 272 -6.34 -21.60 -1.75
CA ASP A 272 -6.26 -23.06 -1.78
C ASP A 272 -6.65 -23.73 -0.46
N GLU A 273 -6.80 -22.97 0.63
CA GLU A 273 -7.39 -23.47 1.88
C GLU A 273 -8.92 -23.46 1.86
N LEU A 274 -9.53 -22.84 0.83
CA LEU A 274 -10.98 -22.80 0.68
C LEU A 274 -11.52 -24.05 0.00
N GLU A 275 -12.42 -24.76 0.68
CA GLU A 275 -13.08 -25.94 0.14
C GLU A 275 -13.92 -25.64 -1.13
N PRO A 276 -14.07 -26.61 -2.05
CA PRO A 276 -15.03 -26.51 -3.15
C PRO A 276 -16.43 -26.08 -2.70
N GLY A 277 -16.98 -25.08 -3.37
CA GLY A 277 -18.26 -24.46 -3.02
C GLY A 277 -18.17 -23.25 -2.10
N ALA A 278 -17.01 -22.98 -1.49
CA ALA A 278 -16.80 -21.78 -0.67
C ALA A 278 -16.87 -20.49 -1.52
N CYS A 279 -17.34 -19.41 -0.90
CA CYS A 279 -17.45 -18.10 -1.54
C CYS A 279 -16.44 -17.13 -0.93
N PHE A 280 -15.93 -16.22 -1.76
CA PHE A 280 -14.91 -15.28 -1.34
C PHE A 280 -14.97 -13.97 -2.13
N ASP A 281 -14.36 -12.92 -1.58
CA ASP A 281 -13.99 -11.74 -2.34
C ASP A 281 -12.50 -11.84 -2.70
N PRO A 282 -12.11 -11.67 -3.97
CA PRO A 282 -10.73 -11.90 -4.38
C PRO A 282 -9.79 -10.75 -4.00
N HIS A 283 -10.32 -9.62 -3.52
CA HIS A 283 -9.53 -8.45 -3.17
C HIS A 283 -9.52 -8.27 -1.66
N THR A 284 -8.37 -8.48 -1.05
CA THR A 284 -8.11 -8.20 0.38
C THR A 284 -7.58 -6.79 0.59
N GLY A 285 -7.26 -6.05 -0.49
CA GLY A 285 -6.54 -4.78 -0.39
C GLY A 285 -5.07 -4.95 -0.04
N THR A 286 -4.60 -6.20 0.02
CA THR A 286 -3.20 -6.59 0.14
C THR A 286 -2.72 -7.06 -1.22
N SER A 287 -1.54 -6.66 -1.64
CA SER A 287 -0.93 -7.14 -2.89
C SER A 287 -0.36 -8.55 -2.72
N ALA A 288 -1.26 -9.53 -2.64
CA ALA A 288 -0.96 -10.94 -2.43
C ALA A 288 -1.76 -11.79 -3.42
N SER A 289 -1.07 -12.59 -4.23
CA SER A 289 -1.68 -13.40 -5.31
C SER A 289 -2.57 -14.54 -4.82
N ARG A 290 -2.44 -14.94 -3.55
CA ARG A 290 -3.13 -16.10 -2.97
C ARG A 290 -4.10 -15.75 -1.86
N LEU A 291 -4.06 -14.54 -1.30
CA LEU A 291 -4.96 -14.17 -0.20
C LEU A 291 -6.31 -13.68 -0.72
N VAL A 292 -7.36 -14.21 -0.13
CA VAL A 292 -8.75 -13.86 -0.42
C VAL A 292 -9.50 -13.60 0.88
N VAL A 293 -10.67 -12.97 0.79
CA VAL A 293 -11.58 -12.80 1.93
C VAL A 293 -12.68 -13.85 1.85
N SER A 294 -12.69 -14.84 2.73
CA SER A 294 -13.77 -15.82 2.86
C SER A 294 -15.09 -15.14 3.25
N ARG A 295 -16.17 -15.51 2.56
CA ARG A 295 -17.50 -14.91 2.72
C ARG A 295 -18.59 -15.97 2.80
N PRO A 296 -19.64 -15.76 3.61
CA PRO A 296 -20.83 -16.58 3.53
C PRO A 296 -21.48 -16.45 2.14
N CYS A 297 -21.71 -17.57 1.47
CA CYS A 297 -22.31 -17.61 0.13
C CYS A 297 -23.71 -16.99 0.04
N GLY A 298 -24.46 -16.96 1.16
CA GLY A 298 -25.76 -16.29 1.24
C GLY A 298 -25.68 -14.75 1.24
N THR A 299 -24.46 -14.19 1.17
CA THR A 299 -24.20 -12.75 1.08
C THR A 299 -23.54 -12.42 -0.25
N LYS A 300 -23.52 -11.13 -0.64
CA LYS A 300 -22.76 -10.69 -1.81
C LYS A 300 -21.27 -11.08 -1.65
N HIS A 301 -20.75 -11.79 -2.63
CA HIS A 301 -19.37 -12.23 -2.78
C HIS A 301 -18.91 -11.97 -4.21
N GLY A 302 -17.59 -11.99 -4.44
CA GLY A 302 -16.98 -11.76 -5.75
C GLY A 302 -16.61 -13.02 -6.52
N ALA A 303 -16.54 -14.18 -5.85
CA ALA A 303 -16.17 -15.43 -6.46
C ALA A 303 -16.63 -16.66 -5.66
N ARG A 304 -16.65 -17.82 -6.32
CA ARG A 304 -16.91 -19.13 -5.72
C ARG A 304 -15.94 -20.18 -6.23
N ILE A 305 -15.40 -21.00 -5.33
CA ILE A 305 -14.55 -22.15 -5.65
C ILE A 305 -15.40 -23.24 -6.31
N LEU A 306 -14.99 -23.69 -7.50
CA LEU A 306 -15.65 -24.74 -8.25
C LEU A 306 -15.01 -26.11 -8.00
N ALA A 307 -13.67 -26.16 -7.96
CA ALA A 307 -12.90 -27.39 -7.78
C ALA A 307 -11.46 -27.09 -7.33
N GLN A 308 -10.78 -28.10 -6.78
CA GLN A 308 -9.37 -28.03 -6.42
C GLN A 308 -8.60 -29.30 -6.85
N PRO A 309 -8.38 -29.51 -8.16
CA PRO A 309 -7.68 -30.69 -8.63
C PRO A 309 -6.20 -30.68 -8.22
N GLU A 310 -5.69 -31.85 -7.86
CA GLU A 310 -4.27 -32.06 -7.60
C GLU A 310 -3.44 -31.94 -8.90
N LEU A 311 -2.26 -31.38 -8.76
CA LEU A 311 -1.22 -31.24 -9.78
C LEU A 311 -0.13 -32.28 -9.54
N THR A 312 0.82 -32.36 -10.47
CA THR A 312 1.95 -33.30 -10.33
C THR A 312 2.78 -32.96 -9.09
N THR A 313 3.36 -33.94 -8.41
CA THR A 313 4.13 -33.71 -7.17
C THR A 313 5.47 -32.98 -7.37
N THR A 314 6.00 -32.98 -8.60
CA THR A 314 7.29 -32.33 -8.92
C THR A 314 7.05 -31.02 -9.66
N TYR A 315 7.65 -29.93 -9.18
CA TYR A 315 7.52 -28.62 -9.82
C TYR A 315 8.03 -28.65 -11.27
N PRO A 316 7.16 -28.44 -12.28
CA PRO A 316 7.52 -28.60 -13.68
C PRO A 316 8.13 -27.32 -14.30
N GLY A 317 8.29 -26.26 -13.50
CA GLY A 317 8.58 -24.90 -13.95
C GLY A 317 7.31 -24.09 -14.22
N ALA A 318 7.40 -22.76 -14.11
CA ALA A 318 6.25 -21.85 -14.05
C ALA A 318 5.27 -21.99 -15.24
N ASP A 319 5.78 -22.03 -16.47
CA ASP A 319 4.94 -22.12 -17.67
C ASP A 319 4.19 -23.45 -17.75
N LYS A 320 4.87 -24.56 -17.44
CA LYS A 320 4.25 -25.88 -17.43
C LYS A 320 3.29 -26.04 -16.26
N ALA A 321 3.60 -25.47 -15.10
CA ALA A 321 2.73 -25.45 -13.93
C ALA A 321 1.41 -24.77 -14.25
N ARG A 322 1.45 -23.61 -14.91
CA ARG A 322 0.26 -22.91 -15.41
C ARG A 322 -0.56 -23.77 -16.36
N GLN A 323 0.07 -24.37 -17.38
CA GLN A 323 -0.63 -25.23 -18.36
C GLN A 323 -1.28 -26.45 -17.71
N GLN A 324 -0.61 -27.06 -16.71
CA GLN A 324 -1.17 -28.17 -15.96
C GLN A 324 -2.37 -27.74 -15.13
N ALA A 325 -2.30 -26.58 -14.46
CA ALA A 325 -3.39 -26.04 -13.67
C ALA A 325 -4.63 -25.74 -14.52
N GLU A 326 -4.44 -25.08 -15.67
CA GLU A 326 -5.49 -24.79 -16.64
C GLU A 326 -6.18 -26.08 -17.10
N ALA A 327 -5.40 -27.04 -17.60
CA ALA A 327 -5.94 -28.31 -18.09
C ALA A 327 -6.61 -29.15 -16.98
N ALA A 328 -6.16 -29.03 -15.73
CA ALA A 328 -6.80 -29.68 -14.59
C ALA A 328 -8.15 -29.03 -14.26
N CYS A 329 -8.23 -27.70 -14.28
CA CYS A 329 -9.47 -26.98 -14.06
C CYS A 329 -10.50 -27.20 -15.18
N ASP A 330 -10.07 -27.19 -16.45
CA ASP A 330 -10.93 -27.51 -17.59
C ASP A 330 -11.62 -28.87 -17.45
N ARG A 331 -10.92 -29.85 -16.86
CA ARG A 331 -11.46 -31.19 -16.59
C ARG A 331 -12.36 -31.25 -15.37
N ALA A 332 -12.02 -30.52 -14.30
CA ALA A 332 -12.71 -30.63 -13.01
C ALA A 332 -13.97 -29.75 -12.93
N VAL A 333 -13.99 -28.60 -13.61
CA VAL A 333 -15.12 -27.66 -13.55
C VAL A 333 -16.45 -28.27 -14.02
N PRO A 334 -16.52 -29.08 -15.09
CA PRO A 334 -17.77 -29.73 -15.51
C PRO A 334 -18.45 -30.59 -14.44
N ASP A 335 -17.69 -31.15 -13.49
CA ASP A 335 -18.21 -31.98 -12.40
C ASP A 335 -18.74 -31.15 -11.21
N SER A 336 -18.50 -29.84 -11.21
CA SER A 336 -19.03 -28.95 -10.17
C SER A 336 -20.54 -28.68 -10.35
N PRO A 337 -21.29 -28.52 -9.25
CA PRO A 337 -22.73 -28.25 -9.30
C PRO A 337 -23.11 -27.11 -10.25
N ASP A 338 -24.12 -27.35 -11.09
CA ASP A 338 -24.64 -26.36 -12.05
C ASP A 338 -25.01 -25.04 -11.39
N ALA A 339 -25.56 -25.11 -10.17
CA ALA A 339 -25.92 -23.93 -9.39
C ALA A 339 -24.71 -23.04 -9.07
N TRP A 340 -23.52 -23.61 -8.85
CA TRP A 340 -22.28 -22.86 -8.59
C TRP A 340 -21.75 -22.23 -9.87
N ARG A 341 -21.75 -22.99 -10.97
CA ARG A 341 -21.31 -22.49 -12.29
C ARG A 341 -22.21 -21.38 -12.83
N ALA A 342 -23.52 -21.45 -12.53
CA ALA A 342 -24.50 -20.46 -12.96
C ALA A 342 -24.33 -19.08 -12.31
N GLU A 343 -23.57 -18.96 -11.21
CA GLU A 343 -23.26 -17.67 -10.58
C GLU A 343 -22.28 -16.82 -11.39
N SER A 344 -21.64 -17.41 -12.41
CA SER A 344 -20.61 -16.74 -13.21
C SER A 344 -21.09 -15.43 -13.84
N ALA A 345 -20.25 -14.40 -13.71
CA ALA A 345 -20.40 -13.14 -14.41
C ALA A 345 -20.37 -13.33 -15.92
N GLU A 346 -19.54 -14.26 -16.40
CA GLU A 346 -19.40 -14.60 -17.81
C GLU A 346 -19.78 -16.07 -18.04
N ARG A 347 -20.70 -16.29 -18.99
CA ARG A 347 -21.25 -17.62 -19.24
C ARG A 347 -20.13 -18.60 -19.63
N ASP A 348 -20.10 -19.75 -18.96
CA ASP A 348 -19.15 -20.85 -19.23
C ASP A 348 -17.66 -20.46 -19.02
N THR A 349 -17.39 -19.35 -18.32
CA THR A 349 -16.03 -18.92 -17.95
C THR A 349 -15.67 -19.37 -16.53
N HIS A 350 -14.44 -19.85 -16.37
CA HIS A 350 -13.82 -20.07 -15.07
C HIS A 350 -12.39 -19.53 -15.07
N TRP A 351 -11.84 -19.38 -13.87
CA TRP A 351 -10.50 -18.88 -13.61
C TRP A 351 -9.78 -19.87 -12.69
N PHE A 352 -8.46 -19.72 -12.58
CA PHE A 352 -7.66 -20.61 -11.77
C PHE A 352 -6.43 -19.92 -11.16
N THR A 353 -6.07 -20.35 -9.96
CA THR A 353 -4.77 -20.06 -9.33
C THR A 353 -3.99 -21.36 -9.14
N TRP A 354 -2.67 -21.25 -8.98
CA TRP A 354 -1.77 -22.37 -8.76
C TRP A 354 -0.50 -21.91 -8.01
N PRO A 355 0.20 -22.82 -7.31
CA PRO A 355 1.54 -22.56 -6.77
C PRO A 355 2.51 -22.06 -7.84
N THR A 356 3.10 -20.88 -7.63
CA THR A 356 3.91 -20.21 -8.68
C THR A 356 5.41 -20.51 -8.59
N ASP A 357 5.87 -21.13 -7.50
CA ASP A 357 7.27 -21.48 -7.33
C ASP A 357 7.47 -22.87 -6.71
N LYS A 358 8.75 -23.27 -6.62
CA LYS A 358 9.14 -24.60 -6.15
C LYS A 358 8.84 -24.80 -4.65
N TRP A 359 8.91 -23.75 -3.84
CA TRP A 359 8.61 -23.83 -2.41
C TRP A 359 7.13 -24.07 -2.19
N ASP A 360 6.28 -23.23 -2.78
CA ASP A 360 4.83 -23.41 -2.73
C ASP A 360 4.38 -24.78 -3.27
N TRP A 361 5.11 -25.33 -4.24
CA TRP A 361 4.81 -26.64 -4.84
C TRP A 361 5.11 -27.83 -3.91
N SER A 362 5.95 -27.66 -2.88
CA SER A 362 6.47 -28.76 -2.06
C SER A 362 6.24 -28.61 -0.55
N GLU A 363 5.94 -27.42 -0.06
CA GLU A 363 5.84 -27.12 1.38
C GLU A 363 4.49 -27.52 2.01
N HIS A 364 3.40 -27.60 1.22
CA HIS A 364 2.03 -27.79 1.72
C HIS A 364 1.35 -29.12 1.32
N GLY A 365 2.09 -30.10 0.82
CA GLY A 365 1.53 -31.39 0.35
C GLY A 365 1.45 -31.47 -1.18
N ALA A 366 0.41 -32.12 -1.73
CA ALA A 366 0.20 -32.18 -3.18
C ALA A 366 -0.16 -30.77 -3.70
N ALA A 367 0.63 -30.22 -4.62
CA ALA A 367 0.31 -28.97 -5.29
C ALA A 367 -1.10 -29.04 -5.89
N ARG A 368 -1.94 -28.02 -5.68
CA ARG A 368 -3.32 -27.98 -6.19
C ARG A 368 -3.53 -26.75 -7.07
N ALA A 369 -4.30 -26.91 -8.14
CA ALA A 369 -4.92 -25.76 -8.78
C ALA A 369 -6.22 -25.44 -8.06
N THR A 370 -6.57 -24.17 -7.95
CA THR A 370 -7.87 -23.74 -7.41
C THR A 370 -8.67 -23.13 -8.53
N CYS A 371 -9.74 -23.81 -8.95
CA CYS A 371 -10.63 -23.40 -10.02
C CYS A 371 -11.81 -22.66 -9.42
N TYR A 372 -12.15 -21.49 -9.95
CA TYR A 372 -13.22 -20.66 -9.40
C TYR A 372 -13.95 -19.89 -10.50
N THR A 373 -15.12 -19.37 -10.18
CA THR A 373 -15.84 -18.41 -11.02
C THR A 373 -15.93 -17.05 -10.34
N LEU A 374 -15.95 -15.98 -11.12
CA LEU A 374 -16.26 -14.63 -10.63
C LEU A 374 -17.77 -14.41 -10.70
N THR A 375 -18.34 -13.81 -9.66
CA THR A 375 -19.79 -13.60 -9.54
C THR A 375 -20.21 -12.16 -9.89
N ARG A 376 -21.51 -11.97 -10.16
CA ARG A 376 -22.08 -10.68 -10.62
C ARG A 376 -22.28 -9.63 -9.53
#